data_AF-A0A7S0AGF7-F1
#
_entry.id   AF-A0A7S0AGF7-F1
#
_cell.length_a   1.000
_cell.length_b   1.000
_cell.length_c   1.000
_cell.angle_alpha   90.00
_cell.angle_beta   90.00
_cell.angle_gamma   90.00
#
_symmetry.space_group_name_H-M   'P 1'
#
loop_
_entity.id
_entity.type
_entity.pdbx_description
1 polymer ?
#
loop_
_entity_poly.entity_id
_entity_poly.type
_entity_poly.pdbx_seq_one_letter_code
_entity_poly.pdbx_strand_id
1 'polypeptide(L)'
;MNSKESVYAWHLSLRVDRPVEGCTMRPHAYMYGKKLDEREANLPSHSKRFPNPPPLHEFSYRWYRGPKVEPCAFEGCPRRTSFSPHDWSQFALGGTGCGLQCVSNRSSLYKATFCNSNCFVQAWKTQFTVPQPQSKWEGPGGAFTPHKRTLSSTMSSDVGSNDDETDLRSVGSAVSGASSSGGNGPPGTPRGIIVRAGGGDYNGGIEEEEWTEISNDQIFIPGPADIGRKLKVEAVAYSQDTGE
;
A
#
# COMPACT_ATOMS: atom_id res chain seq x y z
N MET A 1 12.29 -0.09 57.49
CA MET A 1 11.36 -0.76 56.55
C MET A 1 11.69 -0.25 55.16
N ASN A 2 12.25 -1.08 54.27
CA ASN A 2 12.53 -0.68 52.89
C ASN A 2 11.25 -0.85 52.06
N SER A 3 10.52 0.25 51.81
CA SER A 3 9.47 0.27 50.81
C SER A 3 10.13 0.13 49.43
N LYS A 4 9.93 -1.01 48.77
CA LYS A 4 10.37 -1.21 47.38
C LYS A 4 9.71 -0.14 46.51
N GLU A 5 10.52 0.70 45.88
CA GLU A 5 10.03 1.70 44.93
C GLU A 5 9.34 0.98 43.76
N SER A 6 8.08 1.33 43.53
CA SER A 6 7.32 0.77 42.40
C SER A 6 7.67 1.56 41.15
N VAL A 7 7.95 0.87 40.05
CA VAL A 7 8.20 1.49 38.76
C VAL A 7 7.06 1.16 37.81
N TYR A 8 6.63 2.12 37.01
CA TYR A 8 5.54 1.99 36.04
C TYR A 8 6.07 2.21 34.63
N ALA A 9 5.53 1.46 33.66
CA ALA A 9 5.58 1.78 32.24
C ALA A 9 4.26 2.45 31.84
N TRP A 10 4.34 3.63 31.26
CA TRP A 10 3.14 4.34 30.79
C TRP A 10 2.82 3.91 29.36
N HIS A 11 1.53 3.69 29.10
CA HIS A 11 1.00 3.29 27.80
C HIS A 11 -0.10 4.24 27.38
N LEU A 12 -0.04 4.72 26.14
CA LEU A 12 -1.10 5.49 25.49
C LEU A 12 -1.75 4.62 24.41
N SER A 13 -3.07 4.52 24.42
CA SER A 13 -3.83 3.91 23.33
C SER A 13 -4.77 4.94 22.74
N LEU A 14 -4.79 5.04 21.41
CA LEU A 14 -5.72 5.86 20.66
C LEU A 14 -6.47 4.96 19.68
N ARG A 15 -7.80 4.99 19.73
CA ARG A 15 -8.68 4.27 18.82
C ARG A 15 -9.65 5.26 18.19
N VAL A 16 -9.93 5.06 16.91
CA VAL A 16 -10.93 5.83 16.18
C VAL A 16 -11.70 4.88 15.29
N ASP A 17 -13.00 5.09 15.20
CA ASP A 17 -13.86 4.32 14.30
C ASP A 17 -13.50 4.57 12.83
N ARG A 18 -13.94 3.64 11.96
CA ARG A 18 -13.78 3.80 10.53
C ARG A 18 -14.59 5.04 10.07
N PRO A 19 -13.99 5.96 9.30
CA PRO A 19 -14.72 7.13 8.82
C PRO A 19 -15.83 6.72 7.86
N VAL A 20 -17.04 7.21 8.14
CA VAL A 20 -18.22 7.10 7.27
C VAL A 20 -18.80 8.51 7.13
N GLU A 21 -19.10 8.90 5.90
CA GLU A 21 -19.69 10.21 5.61
C GLU A 21 -20.96 10.44 6.43
N GLY A 22 -21.07 11.60 7.06
CA GLY A 22 -22.21 11.98 7.90
C GLY A 22 -22.29 11.28 9.25
N CYS A 23 -21.45 10.27 9.52
CA CYS A 23 -21.40 9.62 10.83
C CYS A 23 -20.43 10.34 11.77
N THR A 24 -20.87 10.50 13.01
CA THR A 24 -20.04 11.08 14.06
C THR A 24 -18.87 10.17 14.41
N MET A 25 -17.66 10.70 14.35
CA MET A 25 -16.45 10.05 14.81
C MET A 25 -16.01 10.61 16.14
N ARG A 26 -15.75 9.71 17.10
CA ARG A 26 -15.22 10.07 18.42
C ARG A 26 -13.93 9.28 18.68
N PRO A 27 -12.80 9.97 18.92
CA PRO A 27 -11.57 9.31 19.28
C PRO A 27 -11.67 8.85 20.75
N HIS A 28 -11.22 7.63 20.99
CA HIS A 28 -11.11 7.04 22.30
C HIS A 28 -9.62 6.94 22.64
N ALA A 29 -9.14 7.89 23.43
CA ALA A 29 -7.80 7.87 23.99
C ALA A 29 -7.85 7.49 25.47
N TYR A 30 -6.90 6.68 25.90
CA TYR A 30 -6.68 6.43 27.33
C TYR A 30 -5.20 6.19 27.59
N MET A 31 -4.73 6.68 28.74
CA MET A 31 -3.38 6.44 29.23
C MET A 31 -3.43 5.64 30.52
N TYR A 32 -2.58 4.62 30.63
CA TYR A 32 -2.52 3.77 31.82
C TYR A 32 -1.09 3.36 32.16
N GLY A 33 -0.84 3.11 33.45
CA GLY A 33 0.45 2.64 33.94
C GLY A 33 0.41 1.14 34.20
N LYS A 34 1.33 0.38 33.59
CA LYS A 34 1.61 -1.01 34.00
C LYS A 34 2.71 -0.98 35.06
N LYS A 35 2.40 -1.44 36.27
CA LYS A 35 3.41 -1.65 37.31
C LYS A 35 4.38 -2.75 36.84
N LEU A 36 5.67 -2.47 36.90
CA LEU A 36 6.73 -3.39 36.52
C LEU A 36 7.23 -4.14 37.75
N ASP A 37 7.32 -5.44 37.64
CA ASP A 37 7.98 -6.26 38.65
C ASP A 37 9.51 -6.15 38.50
N GLU A 38 10.25 -6.38 39.59
CA GLU A 38 11.72 -6.38 39.59
C GLU A 38 12.33 -7.30 38.52
N ARG A 39 11.61 -8.37 38.14
CA ARG A 39 12.02 -9.32 37.09
C ARG A 39 11.80 -8.79 35.67
N GLU A 40 10.90 -7.83 35.47
CA GLU A 40 10.61 -7.22 34.17
C GLU A 40 11.52 -5.99 33.90
N ALA A 41 12.60 -5.82 34.66
CA ALA A 41 13.54 -4.70 34.52
C ALA A 41 14.33 -4.67 33.20
N ASN A 42 14.09 -5.59 32.26
CA ASN A 42 14.68 -5.62 30.91
C ASN A 42 13.63 -5.33 29.82
N LEU A 43 12.82 -4.29 30.00
CA LEU A 43 11.95 -3.81 28.94
C LEU A 43 12.75 -3.27 27.74
N PRO A 44 12.15 -3.27 26.54
CA PRO A 44 12.74 -2.66 25.36
C PRO A 44 13.13 -1.20 25.61
N SER A 45 14.24 -0.76 25.01
CA SER A 45 14.84 0.57 25.23
C SER A 45 13.92 1.76 24.94
N HIS A 46 12.80 1.57 24.25
CA HIS A 46 11.83 2.63 23.96
C HIS A 46 10.77 2.82 25.06
N SER A 47 10.70 1.95 26.07
CA SER A 47 9.75 2.07 27.17
C SER A 47 10.30 2.98 28.26
N LYS A 48 9.73 4.19 28.40
CA LYS A 48 10.06 5.10 29.51
C LYS A 48 9.51 4.55 30.82
N ARG A 49 10.33 4.59 31.88
CA ARG A 49 9.98 4.16 33.24
C ARG A 49 9.70 5.36 34.10
N PHE A 50 8.65 5.27 34.91
CA PHE A 50 8.21 6.34 35.79
C PHE A 50 8.02 5.81 37.21
N PRO A 51 8.39 6.58 38.26
CA PRO A 51 8.20 6.16 39.65
C PRO A 51 6.73 6.22 40.08
N ASN A 52 5.92 7.03 39.38
CA ASN A 52 4.52 7.26 39.68
C ASN A 52 3.62 6.73 38.55
N PRO A 53 2.38 6.32 38.85
CA PRO A 53 1.39 6.07 37.82
C PRO A 53 1.12 7.34 37.00
N PRO A 54 0.58 7.23 35.77
CA PRO A 54 0.17 8.40 35.01
C PRO A 54 -0.83 9.24 35.83
N PRO A 55 -0.68 10.58 35.86
CA PRO A 55 -1.65 11.45 36.52
C PRO A 55 -3.00 11.41 35.80
N LEU A 56 -4.00 12.01 36.44
CA LEU A 56 -5.26 12.31 35.76
C LEU A 56 -4.97 13.25 34.58
N HIS A 57 -5.60 12.97 33.44
CA HIS A 57 -5.27 13.63 32.20
C HIS A 57 -6.51 13.88 31.35
N GLU A 58 -6.45 14.96 30.58
CA GLU A 58 -7.43 15.30 29.55
C GLU A 58 -6.77 15.20 28.17
N PHE A 59 -7.59 14.95 27.15
CA PHE A 59 -7.10 14.82 25.78
C PHE A 59 -7.65 15.94 24.90
N SER A 60 -6.78 16.62 24.16
CA SER A 60 -7.17 17.44 23.02
C SER A 60 -6.95 16.66 21.73
N TYR A 61 -7.73 16.99 20.71
CA TYR A 61 -7.68 16.30 19.42
C TYR A 61 -7.55 17.28 18.29
N ARG A 62 -6.77 16.90 17.27
CA ARG A 62 -6.64 17.65 16.02
C ARG A 62 -6.88 16.70 14.85
N TRP A 63 -7.74 17.10 13.94
CA TRP A 63 -8.10 16.33 12.76
C TRP A 63 -7.43 16.91 11.53
N TYR A 64 -6.90 16.03 10.70
CA TYR A 64 -6.24 16.39 9.46
C TYR A 64 -6.81 15.61 8.30
N ARG A 65 -6.98 16.32 7.20
CA ARG A 65 -7.31 15.79 5.88
C ARG A 65 -6.04 15.65 5.08
N GLY A 66 -5.79 14.44 4.61
CA GLY A 66 -4.65 14.12 3.77
C GLY A 66 -4.97 14.17 2.28
N PRO A 67 -4.04 13.66 1.45
CA PRO A 67 -4.22 13.58 0.02
C PRO A 67 -5.37 12.64 -0.37
N LYS A 68 -5.89 12.84 -1.59
CA LYS A 68 -6.82 11.89 -2.20
C LYS A 68 -6.09 10.58 -2.47
N VAL A 69 -6.73 9.48 -2.13
CA VAL A 69 -6.27 8.12 -2.40
C VAL A 69 -7.27 7.47 -3.33
N GLU A 70 -6.77 7.05 -4.48
CA GLU A 70 -7.56 6.30 -5.43
C GLU A 70 -7.61 4.83 -5.01
N PRO A 71 -8.80 4.24 -4.76
CA PRO A 71 -8.89 2.85 -4.30
C PRO A 71 -8.40 1.83 -5.34
N CYS A 72 -8.42 2.21 -6.61
CA CYS A 72 -7.95 1.39 -7.72
C CYS A 72 -7.20 2.26 -8.74
N ALA A 73 -6.01 1.81 -9.14
CA ALA A 73 -5.17 2.50 -10.13
C ALA A 73 -5.68 2.38 -11.58
N PHE A 74 -6.63 1.47 -11.86
CA PHE A 74 -7.23 1.37 -13.19
C PHE A 74 -8.25 2.50 -13.40
N GLU A 75 -8.05 3.33 -14.43
CA GLU A 75 -8.89 4.52 -14.68
C GLU A 75 -10.34 4.20 -14.98
N GLY A 76 -10.58 3.09 -15.70
CA GLY A 76 -11.93 2.63 -16.02
C GLY A 76 -12.62 1.90 -14.87
N CYS A 77 -12.01 1.83 -13.68
CA CYS A 77 -12.61 1.15 -12.54
C CYS A 77 -13.68 2.04 -11.88
N PRO A 78 -14.95 1.58 -11.77
CA PRO A 78 -15.98 2.34 -11.04
C PRO A 78 -15.60 2.65 -9.59
N ARG A 79 -14.81 1.77 -8.96
CA ARG A 79 -14.30 1.94 -7.59
C ARG A 79 -13.21 3.01 -7.47
N ARG A 80 -12.62 3.47 -8.58
CA ARG A 80 -11.64 4.57 -8.55
C ARG A 80 -12.32 5.89 -8.17
N THR A 81 -13.54 6.11 -8.67
CA THR A 81 -14.28 7.36 -8.52
C THR A 81 -15.51 7.26 -7.62
N SER A 82 -16.00 6.04 -7.35
CA SER A 82 -17.13 5.80 -6.45
C SER A 82 -16.73 5.06 -5.17
N PHE A 83 -17.31 5.51 -4.06
CA PHE A 83 -17.21 4.90 -2.74
C PHE A 83 -18.52 4.21 -2.32
N SER A 84 -19.54 4.23 -3.17
CA SER A 84 -20.83 3.59 -2.94
C SER A 84 -20.67 2.06 -2.89
N PRO A 85 -21.06 1.40 -1.78
CA PRO A 85 -21.14 -0.05 -1.70
C PRO A 85 -21.91 -0.68 -2.86
N HIS A 86 -22.95 -0.02 -3.36
CA HIS A 86 -23.73 -0.52 -4.48
C HIS A 86 -22.88 -0.59 -5.76
N ASP A 87 -22.14 0.47 -6.05
CA ASP A 87 -21.39 0.62 -7.30
C ASP A 87 -20.21 -0.35 -7.37
N TRP A 88 -19.50 -0.58 -6.25
CA TRP A 88 -18.37 -1.51 -6.25
C TRP A 88 -18.77 -2.95 -5.91
N SER A 89 -19.88 -3.21 -5.23
CA SER A 89 -20.34 -4.59 -4.98
C SER A 89 -20.73 -5.28 -6.28
N GLN A 90 -21.43 -4.60 -7.19
CA GLN A 90 -21.73 -5.15 -8.52
C GLN A 90 -20.46 -5.49 -9.31
N PHE A 91 -19.41 -4.68 -9.17
CA PHE A 91 -18.12 -4.93 -9.82
C PHE A 91 -17.30 -6.02 -9.10
N ALA A 92 -17.52 -6.21 -7.79
CA ALA A 92 -16.89 -7.25 -6.98
C ALA A 92 -17.53 -8.64 -7.18
N LEU A 93 -18.80 -8.71 -7.60
CA LEU A 93 -19.48 -9.99 -7.91
C LEU A 93 -18.83 -10.76 -9.09
N GLY A 94 -18.00 -10.09 -9.91
CA GLY A 94 -17.18 -10.73 -10.94
C GLY A 94 -15.69 -10.83 -10.60
N GLY A 95 -15.26 -10.42 -9.39
CA GLY A 95 -13.85 -10.34 -9.00
C GLY A 95 -13.49 -11.30 -7.87
N THR A 96 -12.31 -11.91 -7.97
CA THR A 96 -11.67 -12.58 -6.83
C THR A 96 -11.61 -11.60 -5.66
N GLY A 97 -12.14 -11.95 -4.48
CA GLY A 97 -12.20 -11.08 -3.29
C GLY A 97 -10.85 -10.61 -2.71
N CYS A 98 -9.78 -10.71 -3.49
CA CYS A 98 -8.42 -10.29 -3.17
C CYS A 98 -8.09 -9.02 -3.96
N GLY A 99 -7.81 -7.92 -3.25
CA GLY A 99 -7.13 -6.78 -3.86
C GLY A 99 -5.72 -7.18 -4.30
N LEU A 100 -5.26 -6.66 -5.44
CA LEU A 100 -3.90 -6.85 -5.92
C LEU A 100 -3.09 -5.58 -5.68
N GLN A 101 -1.86 -5.74 -5.21
CA GLN A 101 -0.93 -4.63 -5.07
C GLN A 101 0.30 -4.90 -5.92
N CYS A 102 0.61 -3.98 -6.83
CA CYS A 102 1.83 -4.02 -7.61
C CYS A 102 2.86 -3.08 -7.00
N VAL A 103 4.03 -3.63 -6.72
CA VAL A 103 5.19 -2.89 -6.20
C VAL A 103 6.24 -2.86 -7.31
N SER A 104 6.83 -1.70 -7.56
CA SER A 104 7.92 -1.60 -8.51
C SER A 104 9.18 -2.29 -7.97
N ASN A 105 9.82 -3.15 -8.77
CA ASN A 105 11.11 -3.75 -8.40
C ASN A 105 12.23 -2.72 -8.22
N ARG A 106 12.05 -1.49 -8.72
CA ARG A 106 13.03 -0.40 -8.59
C ARG A 106 12.72 0.55 -7.42
N SER A 107 11.50 0.51 -6.89
CA SER A 107 11.07 1.39 -5.81
C SER A 107 9.97 0.73 -4.98
N SER A 108 10.27 0.49 -3.71
CA SER A 108 9.28 0.03 -2.73
C SER A 108 8.22 1.10 -2.42
N LEU A 109 8.46 2.35 -2.82
CA LEU A 109 7.55 3.47 -2.59
C LEU A 109 6.43 3.51 -3.63
N TYR A 110 6.68 3.09 -4.87
CA TYR A 110 5.63 3.06 -5.90
C TYR A 110 4.76 1.81 -5.74
N LYS A 111 3.53 2.04 -5.27
CA LYS A 111 2.53 1.01 -5.02
C LYS A 111 1.26 1.36 -5.79
N ALA A 112 0.93 0.56 -6.81
CA ALA A 112 -0.37 0.62 -7.46
C ALA A 112 -1.29 -0.43 -6.83
N THR A 113 -2.49 -0.04 -6.44
CA THR A 113 -3.49 -0.95 -5.88
C THR A 113 -4.61 -1.18 -6.88
N PHE A 114 -5.02 -2.43 -7.06
CA PHE A 114 -6.10 -2.82 -7.95
C PHE A 114 -7.14 -3.60 -7.16
N CYS A 115 -8.42 -3.30 -7.39
CA CYS A 115 -9.49 -3.95 -6.63
C CYS A 115 -9.72 -5.42 -7.03
N ASN A 116 -9.29 -5.84 -8.22
CA ASN A 116 -9.33 -7.23 -8.69
C ASN A 116 -8.31 -7.45 -9.85
N SER A 117 -8.17 -8.70 -10.28
CA SER A 117 -7.29 -9.12 -11.38
C SER A 117 -7.65 -8.50 -12.74
N ASN A 118 -8.94 -8.30 -13.03
CA ASN A 118 -9.37 -7.69 -14.28
C ASN A 118 -8.90 -6.22 -14.38
N CYS A 119 -9.03 -5.44 -13.31
CA CYS A 119 -8.51 -4.08 -13.25
C CYS A 119 -7.00 -4.04 -13.46
N PHE A 120 -6.26 -4.98 -12.86
CA PHE A 120 -4.83 -5.10 -13.09
C PHE A 120 -4.51 -5.39 -14.57
N VAL A 121 -5.16 -6.40 -15.16
CA VAL A 121 -4.90 -6.79 -16.57
C VAL A 121 -5.24 -5.66 -17.54
N GLN A 122 -6.37 -4.98 -17.33
CA GLN A 122 -6.77 -3.87 -18.19
C GLN A 122 -5.83 -2.67 -18.04
N ALA A 123 -5.51 -2.29 -16.81
CA ALA A 123 -4.52 -1.25 -16.54
C ALA A 123 -3.16 -1.59 -17.15
N TRP A 124 -2.70 -2.85 -17.03
CA TRP A 124 -1.44 -3.29 -17.60
C TRP A 124 -1.40 -3.05 -19.11
N LYS A 125 -2.48 -3.43 -19.81
CA LYS A 125 -2.61 -3.26 -21.27
C LYS A 125 -2.62 -1.79 -21.70
N THR A 126 -3.27 -0.92 -20.95
CA THR A 126 -3.51 0.46 -21.37
C THR A 126 -2.48 1.46 -20.82
N GLN A 127 -1.98 1.24 -19.61
CA GLN A 127 -1.13 2.20 -18.89
C GLN A 127 0.35 1.77 -18.85
N PHE A 128 0.64 0.47 -18.88
CA PHE A 128 2.00 -0.04 -18.61
C PHE A 128 2.67 -0.73 -19.81
N THR A 129 1.92 -1.15 -20.83
CA THR A 129 2.48 -1.77 -22.04
C THR A 129 2.47 -0.90 -23.28
N VAL A 130 1.73 0.21 -23.29
CA VAL A 130 1.80 1.15 -24.42
C VAL A 130 3.18 1.80 -24.38
N PRO A 131 4.01 1.68 -25.42
CA PRO A 131 5.26 2.43 -25.49
C PRO A 131 4.88 3.89 -25.32
N GLN A 132 5.32 4.53 -24.23
CA GLN A 132 5.22 5.99 -24.18
C GLN A 132 5.89 6.46 -25.47
N PRO A 133 5.18 7.21 -26.34
CA PRO A 133 5.81 7.77 -27.51
C PRO A 133 7.02 8.50 -26.96
N GLN A 134 8.22 8.03 -27.30
CA GLN A 134 9.45 8.66 -26.84
C GLN A 134 9.23 10.12 -27.14
N SER A 135 9.06 10.93 -26.10
CA SER A 135 8.82 12.35 -26.25
C SER A 135 9.99 12.79 -27.09
N LYS A 136 9.70 13.07 -28.35
CA LYS A 136 10.68 13.40 -29.37
C LYS A 136 11.27 14.68 -28.82
N TRP A 137 12.39 14.55 -28.10
CA TRP A 137 13.19 15.66 -27.68
C TRP A 137 13.66 16.26 -29.00
N GLU A 138 12.87 17.17 -29.53
CA GLU A 138 13.28 18.10 -30.57
C GLU A 138 14.23 19.09 -29.90
N GLY A 139 15.36 18.55 -29.44
CA GLY A 139 16.55 19.35 -29.21
C GLY A 139 16.96 19.92 -30.56
N PRO A 140 17.11 21.24 -30.69
CA PRO A 140 17.61 21.83 -31.91
C PRO A 140 19.09 21.47 -32.07
N GLY A 141 19.40 20.70 -33.10
CA GLY A 141 20.75 20.60 -33.66
C GLY A 141 21.65 19.53 -33.04
N GLY A 142 21.91 18.48 -33.81
CA GLY A 142 22.91 17.48 -33.47
C GLY A 142 22.79 16.26 -34.38
N ALA A 143 23.07 16.44 -35.67
CA ALA A 143 23.11 15.35 -36.63
C ALA A 143 24.18 14.32 -36.23
N PHE A 144 23.76 13.16 -35.72
CA PHE A 144 24.58 11.96 -35.72
C PHE A 144 23.85 10.86 -36.48
N THR A 145 24.42 10.51 -37.63
CA THR A 145 24.01 9.42 -38.49
C THR A 145 24.36 8.07 -37.84
N PRO A 146 23.43 7.11 -37.72
CA PRO A 146 23.76 5.77 -37.26
C PRO A 146 24.31 4.94 -38.43
N HIS A 147 25.53 4.43 -38.27
CA HIS A 147 26.12 3.45 -39.19
C HIS A 147 25.36 2.12 -39.11
N LYS A 148 24.75 1.73 -40.23
CA LYS A 148 24.33 0.35 -40.54
C LYS A 148 25.54 -0.58 -40.46
N ARG A 149 25.55 -1.52 -39.50
CA ARG A 149 26.35 -2.75 -39.62
C ARG A 149 25.46 -3.89 -40.07
N THR A 150 25.48 -4.10 -41.38
CA THR A 150 25.14 -5.36 -42.03
C THR A 150 26.17 -6.40 -41.59
N LEU A 151 25.75 -7.56 -41.09
CA LEU A 151 26.55 -8.78 -41.17
C LEU A 151 25.63 -10.02 -41.11
N SER A 152 25.73 -10.72 -42.23
CA SER A 152 25.32 -12.06 -42.63
C SER A 152 25.35 -13.19 -41.59
N SER A 153 24.24 -13.94 -41.61
CA SER A 153 24.04 -15.39 -41.50
C SER A 153 25.27 -16.32 -41.36
N THR A 154 25.16 -17.28 -40.44
CA THR A 154 25.72 -18.63 -40.58
C THR A 154 24.80 -19.64 -39.90
N MET A 155 24.51 -20.73 -40.63
CA MET A 155 23.74 -21.87 -40.16
C MET A 155 24.62 -22.79 -39.31
N SER A 156 24.08 -23.34 -38.23
CA SER A 156 24.51 -24.63 -37.68
C SER A 156 23.32 -25.31 -37.01
N SER A 157 22.92 -26.43 -37.61
CA SER A 157 22.13 -27.50 -37.03
C SER A 157 22.93 -28.18 -35.92
N ASP A 158 22.32 -28.44 -34.76
CA ASP A 158 22.72 -29.60 -33.97
C ASP A 158 21.59 -30.16 -33.10
N VAL A 159 21.66 -31.48 -32.99
CA VAL A 159 20.69 -32.43 -32.46
C VAL A 159 21.06 -32.80 -31.01
N GLY A 160 20.07 -33.01 -30.15
CA GLY A 160 20.20 -33.65 -28.83
C GLY A 160 19.01 -33.26 -27.95
N SER A 161 17.96 -34.07 -27.77
CA SER A 161 17.90 -35.40 -27.14
C SER A 161 18.60 -35.43 -25.79
N ASN A 162 17.79 -35.38 -24.71
CA ASN A 162 17.96 -36.19 -23.51
C ASN A 162 16.65 -36.12 -22.71
N ASP A 163 15.98 -37.25 -22.71
CA ASP A 163 15.00 -37.69 -21.73
C ASP A 163 15.70 -37.79 -20.36
N ASP A 164 15.06 -37.32 -19.30
CA ASP A 164 15.25 -37.96 -17.98
C ASP A 164 14.01 -37.74 -17.12
N GLU A 165 13.46 -38.87 -16.71
CA GLU A 165 12.38 -39.02 -15.73
C GLU A 165 12.91 -38.74 -14.33
N THR A 166 12.07 -38.23 -13.43
CA THR A 166 11.83 -38.83 -12.10
C THR A 166 10.92 -37.95 -11.25
N ASP A 167 9.71 -38.48 -11.07
CA ASP A 167 9.07 -38.80 -9.80
C ASP A 167 8.72 -37.75 -8.72
N LEU A 168 7.40 -37.69 -8.49
CA LEU A 168 6.68 -37.82 -7.21
C LEU A 168 6.96 -36.74 -6.14
N ARG A 169 5.97 -35.95 -5.70
CA ARG A 169 4.81 -36.41 -4.94
C ARG A 169 3.66 -35.39 -5.01
N SER A 170 2.51 -35.91 -5.43
CA SER A 170 1.19 -35.28 -5.36
C SER A 170 0.51 -35.69 -4.05
N VAL A 171 -0.06 -34.74 -3.31
CA VAL A 171 -1.03 -34.97 -2.24
C VAL A 171 -2.35 -34.33 -2.68
N GLY A 172 -3.38 -35.16 -2.72
CA GLY A 172 -4.60 -34.93 -3.48
C GLY A 172 -5.62 -34.02 -2.80
N SER A 173 -6.55 -33.57 -3.63
CA SER A 173 -7.93 -33.31 -3.22
C SER A 173 -8.86 -33.53 -4.40
N ALA A 174 -10.00 -34.15 -4.08
CA ALA A 174 -10.85 -34.90 -4.97
C ALA A 174 -11.63 -34.06 -5.99
N VAL A 175 -11.92 -34.74 -7.10
CA VAL A 175 -12.69 -34.33 -8.26
C VAL A 175 -14.20 -34.28 -7.99
N SER A 176 -14.87 -33.32 -8.62
CA SER A 176 -16.21 -33.44 -9.24
C SER A 176 -16.19 -32.44 -10.40
N GLY A 177 -16.16 -32.83 -11.67
CA GLY A 177 -17.27 -33.37 -12.45
C GLY A 177 -17.37 -32.50 -13.73
N ALA A 178 -17.29 -33.13 -14.90
CA ALA A 178 -16.84 -32.54 -16.16
C ALA A 178 -17.87 -31.69 -16.93
N SER A 179 -17.38 -30.76 -17.75
CA SER A 179 -17.79 -30.64 -19.16
C SER A 179 -16.74 -29.87 -19.98
N SER A 180 -16.44 -30.43 -21.14
CA SER A 180 -15.36 -30.12 -22.08
C SER A 180 -15.75 -29.04 -23.08
N SER A 181 -14.89 -28.04 -23.30
CA SER A 181 -14.83 -27.32 -24.59
C SER A 181 -13.57 -26.44 -24.69
N GLY A 182 -12.78 -26.68 -25.74
CA GLY A 182 -12.09 -25.64 -26.50
C GLY A 182 -10.82 -25.07 -25.88
N GLY A 183 -9.68 -25.39 -26.50
CA GLY A 183 -8.38 -24.84 -26.15
C GLY A 183 -8.27 -23.33 -26.34
N ASN A 184 -7.46 -22.73 -25.48
CA ASN A 184 -6.59 -21.60 -25.77
C ASN A 184 -5.62 -21.53 -24.59
N GLY A 185 -4.34 -21.83 -24.84
CA GLY A 185 -3.30 -21.71 -23.82
C GLY A 185 -3.23 -20.27 -23.27
N PRO A 186 -2.80 -20.08 -22.02
CA PRO A 186 -2.63 -18.75 -21.45
C PRO A 186 -1.61 -17.96 -22.31
N PRO A 187 -1.90 -16.68 -22.64
CA PRO A 187 -0.96 -15.86 -23.39
C PRO A 187 0.35 -15.74 -22.59
N GLY A 188 1.45 -16.19 -23.19
CA GLY A 188 2.77 -16.11 -22.59
C GLY A 188 3.08 -14.66 -22.20
N THR A 189 3.44 -14.45 -20.93
CA THR A 189 4.00 -13.19 -20.47
C THR A 189 5.23 -12.84 -21.31
N PRO A 190 5.31 -11.65 -21.92
CA PRO A 190 6.50 -11.23 -22.65
C PRO A 190 7.68 -11.25 -21.69
N ARG A 191 8.69 -12.08 -21.98
CA ARG A 191 10.00 -11.99 -21.32
C ARG A 191 10.62 -10.66 -21.75
N GLY A 192 10.46 -9.64 -20.92
CA GLY A 192 11.04 -8.32 -21.13
C GLY A 192 12.56 -8.42 -21.24
N ILE A 193 13.08 -8.03 -22.40
CA ILE A 193 14.49 -7.75 -22.61
C ILE A 193 14.89 -6.66 -21.61
N ILE A 194 15.83 -6.98 -20.72
CA ILE A 194 16.45 -6.03 -19.80
C ILE A 194 17.37 -5.12 -20.64
N VAL A 195 16.79 -4.13 -21.31
CA VAL A 195 17.57 -3.03 -21.88
C VAL A 195 17.93 -2.11 -20.71
N ARG A 196 19.18 -2.21 -20.28
CA ARG A 196 19.82 -1.32 -19.31
C ARG A 196 20.08 0.03 -20.01
N ALA A 197 19.03 0.82 -20.19
CA ALA A 197 19.12 2.19 -20.70
C ALA A 197 18.94 3.19 -19.55
N GLY A 198 19.96 4.04 -19.38
CA GLY A 198 19.87 5.41 -18.87
C GLY A 198 19.30 5.60 -17.47
N GLY A 199 20.18 5.89 -16.51
CA GLY A 199 19.79 6.50 -15.23
C GLY A 199 19.20 7.89 -15.50
N GLY A 200 17.88 7.95 -15.58
CA GLY A 200 17.16 9.17 -15.23
C GLY A 200 17.13 9.23 -13.71
N ASP A 201 17.72 10.28 -13.15
CA ASP A 201 17.52 10.68 -11.76
C ASP A 201 16.01 10.90 -11.57
N TYR A 202 15.31 9.85 -11.16
CA TYR A 202 14.05 9.99 -10.43
C TYR A 202 14.44 10.53 -9.07
N ASN A 203 14.79 11.82 -9.04
CA ASN A 203 14.71 12.63 -7.84
C ASN A 203 13.22 12.81 -7.56
N GLY A 204 12.56 11.69 -7.22
CA GLY A 204 11.25 11.65 -6.64
C GLY A 204 11.41 12.24 -5.27
N GLY A 205 11.45 13.58 -5.22
CA GLY A 205 11.25 14.32 -4.00
C GLY A 205 10.05 13.66 -3.35
N ILE A 206 10.26 13.20 -2.12
CA ILE A 206 9.18 12.77 -1.26
C ILE A 206 8.33 14.04 -1.15
N GLU A 207 7.32 14.17 -2.01
CA GLU A 207 6.29 15.19 -1.86
C GLU A 207 5.76 14.95 -0.46
N GLU A 208 6.10 15.84 0.47
CA GLU A 208 5.59 15.78 1.83
C GLU A 208 4.07 15.71 1.69
N GLU A 209 3.49 14.56 2.08
CA GLU A 209 2.05 14.35 1.94
C GLU A 209 1.35 15.56 2.58
N GLU A 210 0.65 16.34 1.77
CA GLU A 210 0.02 17.57 2.25
C GLU A 210 -1.12 17.18 3.20
N TRP A 211 -0.92 17.47 4.49
CA TRP A 211 -1.93 17.31 5.53
C TRP A 211 -2.47 18.68 5.90
N THR A 212 -3.76 18.90 5.66
CA THR A 212 -4.46 20.11 6.06
C THR A 212 -5.23 19.87 7.33
N GLU A 213 -5.03 20.69 8.36
CA GLU A 213 -5.87 20.66 9.56
C GLU A 213 -7.31 21.07 9.22
N ILE A 214 -8.29 20.34 9.75
CA ILE A 214 -9.71 20.54 9.44
C ILE A 214 -10.60 20.77 10.68
N SER A 215 -10.16 20.36 11.87
CA SER A 215 -10.91 20.58 13.12
C SER A 215 -10.02 20.34 14.34
N ASN A 216 -10.30 21.05 15.44
CA ASN A 216 -9.70 20.85 16.77
C ASN A 216 -10.71 20.30 17.78
N ASP A 217 -11.86 19.83 17.30
CA ASP A 217 -12.94 19.36 18.15
C ASP A 217 -12.71 17.90 18.58
N GLN A 218 -13.26 17.54 19.74
CA GLN A 218 -13.28 16.14 20.17
C GLN A 218 -14.07 15.25 19.21
N ILE A 219 -15.01 15.84 18.46
CA ILE A 219 -15.92 15.12 17.57
C ILE A 219 -15.70 15.63 16.15
N PHE A 220 -15.60 14.71 15.20
CA PHE A 220 -15.52 15.04 13.78
C PHE A 220 -16.63 14.32 13.00
N ILE A 221 -17.23 14.99 12.02
CA ILE A 221 -18.24 14.39 11.12
C ILE A 221 -17.69 14.52 9.70
N PRO A 222 -17.22 13.42 9.07
CA PRO A 222 -16.71 13.48 7.71
C PRO A 222 -17.79 13.96 6.72
N GLY A 223 -17.43 14.92 5.88
CA GLY A 223 -18.29 15.45 4.83
C GLY A 223 -17.94 14.93 3.44
N PRO A 224 -18.65 15.40 2.39
CA PRO A 224 -18.39 15.01 1.01
C PRO A 224 -16.96 15.31 0.54
N ALA A 225 -16.32 16.35 1.07
CA ALA A 225 -14.96 16.73 0.74
C ALA A 225 -13.90 15.74 1.26
N ASP A 226 -14.25 14.91 2.24
CA ASP A 226 -13.38 13.92 2.88
C ASP A 226 -13.41 12.56 2.16
N ILE A 227 -14.38 12.35 1.26
CA ILE A 227 -14.53 11.11 0.51
C ILE A 227 -13.27 10.86 -0.32
N GLY A 228 -12.72 9.65 -0.16
CA GLY A 228 -11.51 9.23 -0.84
C GLY A 228 -10.24 9.91 -0.38
N ARG A 229 -10.23 10.56 0.78
CA ARG A 229 -9.02 11.14 1.37
C ARG A 229 -8.60 10.35 2.60
N LYS A 230 -7.29 10.40 2.90
CA LYS A 230 -6.81 9.94 4.21
C LYS A 230 -7.30 10.91 5.28
N LEU A 231 -7.63 10.37 6.46
CA LEU A 231 -7.87 11.15 7.65
C LEU A 231 -6.83 10.75 8.71
N LYS A 232 -6.35 11.73 9.45
CA LYS A 232 -5.42 11.55 10.56
C LYS A 232 -5.99 12.29 11.77
N VAL A 233 -5.91 11.66 12.94
CA VAL A 233 -6.17 12.30 14.22
C VAL A 233 -4.85 12.38 14.99
N GLU A 234 -4.62 13.51 15.63
CA GLU A 234 -3.60 13.64 16.66
C GLU A 234 -4.30 13.81 18.00
N ALA A 235 -3.75 13.18 19.03
CA ALA A 235 -4.23 13.31 20.39
C ALA A 235 -3.06 13.79 21.26
N VAL A 236 -3.29 14.83 22.05
CA VAL A 236 -2.34 15.34 23.04
C VAL A 236 -2.95 15.13 24.41
N ALA A 237 -2.18 14.54 25.32
CA ALA A 237 -2.59 14.35 26.71
C ALA A 237 -2.03 15.49 27.55
N TYR A 238 -2.88 16.14 28.33
CA TYR A 238 -2.51 17.16 29.30
C TYR A 238 -2.78 16.65 30.70
N SER A 239 -1.81 16.79 31.59
CA SER A 239 -1.98 16.51 33.01
C SER A 239 -2.97 17.50 33.61
N GLN A 240 -4.01 17.01 34.30
CA GLN A 240 -4.96 17.88 35.02
C GLN A 240 -4.28 18.63 36.18
N ASP A 241 -3.23 18.04 36.76
CA ASP A 241 -2.54 18.60 37.92
C ASP A 241 -1.55 19.71 37.52
N THR A 242 -0.87 19.54 36.38
CA THR A 242 0.24 20.44 35.98
C THR A 242 -0.09 21.29 34.76
N GLY A 243 -1.08 20.92 33.95
CA GLY A 243 -1.40 21.57 32.67
C GLY A 243 -0.34 21.34 31.58
N GLU A 244 0.68 20.52 31.87
CA GLU A 244 1.74 20.09 30.94
C GLU A 244 1.31 18.91 30.08
#